data_AF-A0A835U396-F1
#
_entry.id   AF-A0A835U396-F1
#
_cell.length_a   1.000
_cell.length_b   1.000
_cell.length_c   1.000
_cell.angle_alpha   90.00
_cell.angle_beta   90.00
_cell.angle_gamma   90.00
#
_symmetry.space_group_name_H-M   'P 1'
#
loop_
_entity.id
_entity.type
_entity.pdbx_description
1 polymer ?
#
loop_
_entity_poly.entity_id
_entity_poly.type
_entity_poly.pdbx_seq_one_letter_code
_entity_poly.pdbx_strand_id
1 'polypeptide(L)'
;ARGLDVLPSTISRFRNGGDDGTAKLLETVVYPEEITHCAAGLKWFKYMCRKKIEMEGHLATINNSDGTAVDLEQIQEEKMMIEVFHNIAKRYFRGPLKPPFNIEARTAAGFGREWYEPLVFKDFKVPD
;
A
#
# COMPACT_ATOMS: atom_id res chain seq x y z
N ALA A 1 -6.71 1.41 -3.16
CA ALA A 1 -5.54 1.75 -4.01
C ALA A 1 -5.69 1.41 -5.50
N ARG A 2 -6.74 0.72 -5.99
CA ARG A 2 -6.92 0.58 -7.46
C ARG A 2 -7.24 1.93 -8.11
N GLY A 3 -7.88 2.85 -7.37
CA GLY A 3 -8.15 4.23 -7.79
C GLY A 3 -6.91 4.94 -8.32
N LEU A 4 -5.77 4.78 -7.65
CA LEU A 4 -4.47 5.35 -8.05
C LEU A 4 -4.06 4.97 -9.48
N ASP A 5 -4.38 3.75 -9.91
CA ASP A 5 -3.98 3.26 -11.23
C ASP A 5 -4.98 3.64 -12.32
N VAL A 6 -6.28 3.73 -11.97
CA VAL A 6 -7.35 3.89 -12.96
C VAL A 6 -7.73 5.36 -13.21
N LEU A 7 -7.63 6.22 -12.19
CA LEU A 7 -8.08 7.61 -12.26
C LEU A 7 -7.42 8.41 -13.39
N PRO A 8 -6.11 8.33 -13.65
CA PRO A 8 -5.51 9.04 -14.78
C PRO A 8 -6.16 8.70 -16.13
N SER A 9 -6.44 7.41 -16.36
CA SER A 9 -7.13 6.96 -17.58
C SER A 9 -8.59 7.43 -17.62
N THR A 10 -9.27 7.43 -16.48
CA THR A 10 -10.66 7.92 -16.37
C THR A 10 -10.73 9.41 -16.67
N ILE A 11 -9.82 10.22 -16.12
CA ILE A 11 -9.71 11.67 -16.39
C ILE A 11 -9.53 11.91 -17.89
N SER A 12 -8.59 11.19 -18.53
CA SER A 12 -8.35 11.33 -19.96
C SER A 12 -9.60 10.98 -20.79
N ARG A 13 -10.37 9.96 -20.39
CA ARG A 13 -11.61 9.57 -21.09
C ARG A 13 -12.69 10.65 -21.01
N PHE A 14 -12.88 11.28 -19.84
CA PHE A 14 -13.84 12.39 -19.72
C PHE A 14 -13.42 13.61 -20.54
N ARG A 15 -12.14 13.98 -20.49
CA ARG A 15 -11.59 15.10 -21.28
C ARG A 15 -11.76 14.84 -22.79
N ASN A 16 -11.46 13.63 -23.26
CA ASN A 16 -11.65 13.26 -24.67
C ASN A 16 -13.12 13.18 -25.09
N GLY A 17 -14.04 12.97 -24.13
CA GLY A 17 -15.48 13.00 -24.35
C GLY A 17 -16.09 14.40 -24.34
N GLY A 18 -15.30 15.45 -24.13
CA GLY A 18 -15.76 16.84 -24.01
C GLY A 18 -16.35 17.21 -22.65
N ASP A 19 -16.22 16.35 -21.64
CA ASP A 19 -16.63 16.64 -20.26
C ASP A 19 -15.43 17.11 -19.42
N ASP A 20 -15.00 18.35 -19.69
CA ASP A 20 -13.90 19.00 -18.96
C ASP A 20 -14.24 19.26 -17.49
N GLY A 21 -15.52 19.45 -17.16
CA GLY A 21 -15.96 19.70 -15.79
C GLY A 21 -15.70 18.50 -14.88
N THR A 22 -16.14 17.31 -15.30
CA THR A 22 -15.88 16.07 -14.57
C THR A 22 -14.39 15.73 -14.56
N ALA A 23 -13.70 15.87 -15.71
CA ALA A 23 -12.26 15.64 -15.78
C ALA A 23 -11.49 16.51 -14.79
N LYS A 24 -11.86 17.80 -14.68
CA LYS A 24 -11.24 18.74 -13.74
C LYS A 24 -11.48 18.35 -12.28
N LEU A 25 -12.71 18.00 -11.91
CA LEU A 25 -13.05 17.57 -10.57
C LEU A 25 -12.26 16.31 -10.16
N LEU A 26 -12.19 15.32 -11.05
CA LEU A 26 -11.43 14.10 -10.83
C LEU A 26 -9.94 14.38 -10.67
N GLU A 27 -9.39 15.27 -11.48
CA GLU A 27 -7.98 15.65 -11.49
C GLU A 27 -7.57 16.45 -10.24
N THR A 28 -8.37 17.43 -9.83
CA THR A 28 -7.96 18.37 -8.76
C THR A 28 -8.46 18.03 -7.37
N VAL A 29 -9.49 17.19 -7.25
CA VAL A 29 -10.08 16.83 -5.95
C VAL A 29 -9.94 15.33 -5.71
N VAL A 30 -10.57 14.51 -6.54
CA VAL A 30 -10.71 13.07 -6.26
C VAL A 30 -9.37 12.33 -6.30
N TYR A 31 -8.51 12.64 -7.27
CA TYR A 31 -7.24 11.94 -7.41
C TYR A 31 -6.24 12.25 -6.29
N PRO A 32 -6.04 13.52 -5.89
CA PRO A 32 -5.30 13.84 -4.66
C PRO A 32 -5.89 13.20 -3.39
N GLU A 33 -7.22 13.17 -3.26
CA GLU A 33 -7.89 12.51 -2.13
C GLU A 33 -7.65 11.00 -2.12
N GLU A 34 -7.67 10.31 -3.27
CA GLU A 34 -7.35 8.88 -3.34
C GLU A 34 -5.91 8.58 -2.89
N ILE A 35 -4.94 9.46 -3.22
CA ILE A 35 -3.55 9.35 -2.74
C ILE A 35 -3.49 9.47 -1.22
N THR A 36 -4.07 10.54 -0.66
CA THR A 36 -4.06 10.78 0.79
C THR A 36 -4.85 9.72 1.57
N HIS A 37 -5.95 9.22 1.01
CA HIS A 37 -6.72 8.10 1.56
C HIS A 37 -5.88 6.83 1.64
N CYS A 38 -5.18 6.46 0.55
CA CYS A 38 -4.28 5.31 0.54
C CYS A 38 -3.12 5.47 1.54
N ALA A 39 -2.55 6.68 1.63
CA ALA A 39 -1.48 7.00 2.59
C ALA A 39 -1.95 6.83 4.04
N ALA A 40 -3.16 7.31 4.36
CA ALA A 40 -3.74 7.14 5.68
C ALA A 40 -3.94 5.65 6.02
N GLY A 41 -4.42 4.85 5.07
CA GLY A 41 -4.56 3.40 5.24
C GLY A 41 -3.22 2.72 5.57
N LEU A 42 -2.17 3.04 4.82
CA LEU A 42 -0.83 2.50 5.09
C LEU A 42 -0.29 2.97 6.45
N LYS A 43 -0.48 4.25 6.80
CA LYS A 43 -0.06 4.80 8.10
C LYS A 43 -0.68 4.02 9.27
N TRP A 44 -1.98 3.76 9.20
CA TRP A 44 -2.68 2.97 10.22
C TRP A 44 -2.24 1.50 10.22
N PHE A 45 -2.01 0.91 9.05
CA PHE A 45 -1.47 -0.44 8.96
C PHE A 45 -0.10 -0.56 9.64
N LYS A 46 0.83 0.36 9.37
CA LYS A 46 2.16 0.40 10.02
C LYS A 46 2.02 0.60 11.54
N TYR A 47 1.12 1.46 11.99
CA TYR A 47 0.84 1.65 13.42
C TYR A 47 0.36 0.36 14.09
N MET A 48 -0.59 -0.36 13.47
CA MET A 48 -1.11 -1.62 14.01
C MET A 48 -0.04 -2.72 14.05
N CYS A 49 0.84 -2.79 13.04
CA CYS A 49 1.96 -3.73 13.04
C CYS A 49 2.93 -3.43 14.18
N ARG A 50 3.32 -2.15 14.38
CA ARG A 50 4.14 -1.74 15.54
C ARG A 50 3.49 -2.13 16.85
N LYS A 51 2.21 -1.79 17.04
CA LYS A 51 1.49 -2.13 18.27
C LYS A 51 1.46 -3.63 18.54
N LYS A 52 1.28 -4.44 17.50
CA LYS A 52 1.33 -5.90 17.61
C LYS A 52 2.74 -6.38 18.01
N ILE A 53 3.78 -5.88 17.34
CA ILE A 53 5.18 -6.20 17.68
C ILE A 53 5.53 -5.75 19.09
N GLU A 54 5.09 -4.57 19.54
CA GLU A 54 5.30 -4.08 20.91
C GLU A 54 4.60 -4.97 21.95
N MET A 55 3.40 -5.47 21.66
CA MET A 55 2.66 -6.37 22.55
C MET A 55 3.27 -7.77 22.61
N GLU A 56 3.70 -8.32 21.48
CA GLU A 56 4.35 -9.64 21.39
C GLU A 56 5.81 -9.59 21.90
N GLY A 57 6.49 -8.46 21.70
CA GLY A 57 7.86 -8.18 22.12
C GLY A 57 8.02 -7.71 23.58
N HIS A 58 6.98 -7.14 24.20
CA HIS A 58 6.97 -6.93 25.66
C HIS A 58 7.08 -8.24 26.45
N LEU A 59 6.85 -9.40 25.81
CA LEU A 59 7.15 -10.71 26.39
C LEU A 59 8.66 -11.06 26.37
N ALA A 60 9.48 -10.36 25.58
CA ALA A 60 10.88 -10.69 25.30
C ALA A 60 11.91 -9.67 25.79
N THR A 61 11.56 -8.40 26.01
CA THR A 61 12.52 -7.32 26.32
C THR A 61 12.68 -7.04 27.82
N ILE A 62 13.09 -8.04 28.59
CA ILE A 62 14.05 -7.82 29.68
C ILE A 62 15.41 -8.00 29.01
N ASN A 63 16.20 -6.93 28.92
CA ASN A 63 17.64 -6.88 28.57
C ASN A 63 18.02 -6.11 27.29
N ASN A 64 18.56 -4.93 27.58
CA ASN A 64 19.73 -4.29 26.97
C ASN A 64 19.54 -3.41 25.72
N SER A 65 19.91 -2.16 25.97
CA SER A 65 20.07 -1.02 25.07
C SER A 65 21.54 -0.86 24.67
N ASP A 66 21.82 -0.58 23.39
CA ASP A 66 22.69 0.56 23.06
C ASP A 66 22.46 1.07 21.63
N GLY A 67 22.52 2.39 21.47
CA GLY A 67 21.96 3.14 20.34
C GLY A 67 23.00 3.55 19.30
N THR A 68 22.96 2.90 18.13
CA THR A 68 23.44 3.42 16.83
C THR A 68 22.69 2.82 15.63
N ALA A 69 21.57 2.11 15.87
CA ALA A 69 20.95 1.16 14.94
C ALA A 69 19.75 1.70 14.13
N VAL A 70 19.45 3.00 14.24
CA VAL A 70 18.14 3.58 13.86
C VAL A 70 17.75 3.36 12.38
N ASP A 71 18.68 3.49 11.43
CA ASP A 71 18.38 3.31 9.99
C ASP A 71 18.21 1.82 9.59
N LEU A 72 19.01 0.92 10.17
CA LEU A 72 18.91 -0.51 9.89
C LEU A 72 17.68 -1.12 10.57
N GLU A 73 17.33 -0.65 11.77
CA GLU A 73 16.11 -1.01 12.48
C GLU A 73 14.88 -0.60 11.70
N GLN A 74 14.85 0.63 11.16
CA GLN A 74 13.70 1.10 10.40
C GLN A 74 13.51 0.35 9.06
N ILE A 75 14.60 0.02 8.37
CA ILE A 75 14.57 -0.84 7.17
C ILE A 75 14.06 -2.25 7.52
N GLN A 76 14.51 -2.81 8.65
CA GLN A 76 14.10 -4.13 9.10
C GLN A 76 12.63 -4.15 9.55
N GLU A 77 12.18 -3.12 10.27
CA GLU A 77 10.79 -2.94 10.69
C GLU A 77 9.86 -2.86 9.47
N GLU A 78 10.22 -2.08 8.45
CA GLU A 78 9.42 -1.95 7.24
C GLU A 78 9.31 -3.27 6.48
N LYS A 79 10.42 -4.03 6.35
CA LYS A 79 10.38 -5.38 5.76
C LYS A 79 9.42 -6.31 6.48
N MET A 80 9.45 -6.35 7.82
CA MET A 80 8.54 -7.17 8.60
C MET A 80 7.07 -6.77 8.37
N MET A 81 6.78 -5.48 8.28
CA MET A 81 5.43 -4.99 7.97
C MET A 81 4.96 -5.39 6.56
N ILE A 82 5.85 -5.33 5.57
CA ILE A 82 5.57 -5.74 4.21
C ILE A 82 5.21 -7.24 4.17
N GLU A 83 5.94 -8.08 4.92
CA GLU A 83 5.62 -9.51 5.01
C GLU A 83 4.25 -9.76 5.65
N VAL A 84 3.92 -9.05 6.74
CA VAL A 84 2.59 -9.10 7.35
C VAL A 84 1.52 -8.68 6.36
N PHE A 85 1.76 -7.60 5.59
CA PHE A 85 0.86 -7.14 4.56
C PHE A 85 0.66 -8.19 3.47
N HIS A 86 1.74 -8.79 2.96
CA HIS A 86 1.68 -9.87 1.97
C HIS A 86 0.87 -11.05 2.48
N ASN A 87 1.03 -11.45 3.74
CA ASN A 87 0.29 -12.56 4.33
C ASN A 87 -1.22 -12.25 4.45
N ILE A 88 -1.57 -11.04 4.88
CA ILE A 88 -2.96 -10.58 4.95
C ILE A 88 -3.56 -10.52 3.54
N ALA A 89 -2.85 -9.92 2.58
CA ALA A 89 -3.28 -9.82 1.20
C ALA A 89 -3.50 -11.23 0.59
N LYS A 90 -2.53 -12.13 0.73
CA LYS A 90 -2.65 -13.54 0.25
C LYS A 90 -3.83 -14.29 0.86
N ARG A 91 -4.19 -13.98 2.11
CA ARG A 91 -5.27 -14.69 2.81
C ARG A 91 -6.67 -14.13 2.52
N TYR A 92 -6.79 -12.82 2.36
CA TYR A 92 -8.10 -12.16 2.32
C TYR A 92 -8.44 -11.51 0.98
N PHE A 93 -7.44 -11.15 0.16
CA PHE A 93 -7.70 -10.61 -1.18
C PHE A 93 -8.02 -11.75 -2.15
N ARG A 94 -9.21 -11.70 -2.75
CA ARG A 94 -9.66 -12.69 -3.73
C ARG A 94 -9.45 -12.15 -5.14
N GLY A 95 -8.67 -12.86 -5.94
CA GLY A 95 -8.40 -12.55 -7.34
C GLY A 95 -6.98 -12.06 -7.60
N PRO A 96 -6.62 -11.88 -8.89
CA PRO A 96 -5.29 -11.47 -9.28
C PRO A 96 -5.07 -9.98 -9.05
N LEU A 97 -3.94 -9.63 -8.44
CA LEU A 97 -3.44 -8.26 -8.49
C LEU A 97 -2.81 -8.03 -9.87
N LYS A 98 -3.32 -7.05 -10.62
CA LYS A 98 -2.97 -6.85 -12.04
C LYS A 98 -2.32 -5.50 -12.32
N PRO A 99 -1.24 -5.47 -13.12
CA PRO A 99 -0.67 -4.25 -13.68
C PRO A 99 -1.60 -3.67 -14.78
N PRO A 100 -1.32 -2.45 -15.30
CA PRO A 100 -0.26 -1.53 -14.87
C PRO A 100 -0.54 -0.90 -13.51
N PHE A 101 0.54 -0.61 -12.78
CA PHE A 101 0.51 0.14 -11.53
C PHE A 101 1.00 1.55 -11.77
N ASN A 102 0.33 2.52 -11.15
CA ASN A 102 0.80 3.88 -11.09
C ASN A 102 1.84 4.02 -9.98
N ILE A 103 3.10 3.81 -10.34
CA ILE A 103 4.23 3.82 -9.40
C ILE A 103 4.36 5.17 -8.71
N GLU A 104 4.20 6.27 -9.43
CA GLU A 104 4.33 7.63 -8.87
C GLU A 104 3.28 7.87 -7.77
N ALA A 105 2.00 7.61 -8.06
CA ALA A 105 0.92 7.83 -7.09
C ALA A 105 1.01 6.87 -5.89
N ARG A 106 1.44 5.63 -6.12
CA ARG A 106 1.65 4.65 -5.05
C ARG A 106 2.82 5.06 -4.15
N THR A 107 3.94 5.49 -4.72
CA THR A 107 5.07 6.05 -3.96
C THR A 107 4.65 7.30 -3.19
N ALA A 108 3.86 8.20 -3.78
CA ALA A 108 3.32 9.38 -3.08
C ALA A 108 2.41 8.99 -1.90
N ALA A 109 1.73 7.85 -1.97
CA ALA A 109 0.96 7.27 -0.86
C ALA A 109 1.84 6.49 0.16
N GLY A 110 3.16 6.45 -0.02
CA GLY A 110 4.10 5.66 0.80
C GLY A 110 4.12 4.17 0.47
N PHE A 111 3.45 3.75 -0.59
CA PHE A 111 3.26 2.36 -0.99
C PHE A 111 4.28 1.97 -2.08
N GLY A 112 5.51 1.67 -1.66
CA GLY A 112 6.60 1.24 -2.55
C GLY A 112 6.30 -0.07 -3.29
N ARG A 113 7.11 -0.37 -4.32
CA ARG A 113 6.94 -1.54 -5.20
C ARG A 113 6.93 -2.86 -4.45
N GLU A 114 7.78 -2.98 -3.44
CA GLU A 114 7.94 -4.13 -2.56
C GLU A 114 6.63 -4.53 -1.85
N TRP A 115 5.70 -3.59 -1.64
CA TRP A 115 4.40 -3.88 -1.04
C TRP A 115 3.48 -4.69 -1.95
N TYR A 116 3.62 -4.59 -3.28
CA TYR A 116 2.62 -5.09 -4.21
C TYR A 116 3.15 -5.87 -5.41
N GLU A 117 4.35 -5.57 -5.93
CA GLU A 117 4.94 -6.31 -7.05
C GLU A 117 5.09 -7.82 -6.76
N PRO A 118 5.51 -8.27 -5.55
CA PRO A 118 5.56 -9.70 -5.22
C PRO A 118 4.19 -10.40 -5.13
N LEU A 119 3.10 -9.64 -5.12
CA LEU A 119 1.72 -10.15 -5.04
C LEU A 119 1.04 -10.23 -6.41
N VAL A 120 1.72 -9.78 -7.47
CA VAL A 120 1.20 -9.83 -8.83
C VAL A 120 1.20 -11.29 -9.29
N PHE A 121 0.05 -11.74 -9.78
CA PHE A 121 -0.24 -13.10 -10.23
C PHE A 121 -0.25 -14.19 -9.15
N LYS A 122 -1.45 -14.73 -8.91
CA LYS A 122 -1.64 -16.15 -8.58
C LYS A 122 -2.85 -16.66 -9.35
N ASP A 123 -2.61 -17.55 -10.30
CA ASP A 123 -3.62 -18.50 -10.75
C ASP A 123 -3.91 -19.43 -9.57
N PHE A 124 -4.86 -19.06 -8.71
CA PHE A 124 -5.39 -20.00 -7.73
C PHE A 124 -6.29 -20.98 -8.49
N LYS A 125 -5.71 -22.09 -8.99
CA LYS A 125 -6.51 -23.29 -9.23
C LYS A 125 -7.09 -23.71 -7.87
N VAL A 126 -8.41 -23.68 -7.75
CA VAL A 126 -9.12 -24.36 -6.66
C VAL A 126 -8.77 -25.85 -6.81
N PRO A 127 -8.23 -26.53 -5.77
CA PRO A 127 -8.11 -27.98 -5.81
C PRO A 127 -9.51 -28.58 -5.86
N ASP A 128 -9.73 -29.53 -6.79
CA ASP A 128 -10.97 -30.29 -6.93
C ASP A 128 -11.38 -31.01 -5.61
#